data_AF-A0A3S8VSW4-F1
#
_entry.id   AF-A0A3S8VSW4-F1
#
_cell.length_a   1.000
_cell.length_b   1.000
_cell.length_c   1.000
_cell.angle_alpha   90.00
_cell.angle_beta   90.00
_cell.angle_gamma   90.00
#
_symmetry.space_group_name_H-M   'P 1'
#
loop_
_entity.id
_entity.type
_entity.pdbx_description
1 polymer ?
#
loop_
_entity_poly.entity_id
_entity_poly.type
_entity_poly.pdbx_seq_one_letter_code
_entity_poly.pdbx_strand_id
1 'polypeptide(L)'
;MGIRAVVNAPDWSPKHHRGEAKCREDSLTPTRKRDIFFSDESFALDVCNGTWDGLICPRRAECLYVAMLNRENYGVWGGMTPEDRLALRMRYPAMPERWTWHPPSDEVTSETQENQWPHAS
;
A
#
# COMPACT_ATOMS: atom_id res chain seq x y z
N MET A 1 -6.17 23.33 -12.30
CA MET A 1 -6.94 22.48 -11.36
C MET A 1 -5.95 21.61 -10.60
N GLY A 2 -5.72 21.86 -9.32
CA GLY A 2 -4.88 20.98 -8.50
C GLY A 2 -5.64 19.70 -8.15
N ILE A 3 -4.94 18.56 -8.16
CA ILE A 3 -5.47 17.31 -7.60
C ILE A 3 -5.63 17.55 -6.09
N ARG A 4 -6.88 17.53 -5.60
CA ARG A 4 -7.18 17.63 -4.17
C ARG A 4 -7.53 16.25 -3.64
N ALA A 5 -7.02 15.93 -2.45
CA ALA A 5 -7.46 14.77 -1.70
C ALA A 5 -8.98 14.84 -1.48
N VAL A 6 -9.65 13.70 -1.66
CA VAL A 6 -11.10 13.55 -1.42
C VAL A 6 -11.37 13.49 0.07
N VAL A 7 -10.49 12.83 0.82
CA VAL A 7 -10.54 12.72 2.28
C VAL A 7 -9.19 13.09 2.90
N ASN A 8 -9.26 13.75 4.06
CA ASN A 8 -8.06 14.03 4.85
C ASN A 8 -7.54 12.76 5.50
N ALA A 9 -6.22 12.70 5.65
CA ALA A 9 -5.61 11.64 6.43
C ALA A 9 -5.97 11.80 7.92
N PRO A 10 -6.30 10.71 8.64
CA PRO A 10 -6.50 10.73 10.08
C PRO A 10 -5.18 11.01 10.81
N ASP A 11 -5.27 11.17 12.13
CA ASP A 11 -4.08 11.23 12.97
C ASP A 11 -3.38 9.85 12.99
N TRP A 12 -2.19 9.79 12.39
CA TRP A 12 -1.35 8.58 12.39
C TRP A 12 -0.43 8.49 13.61
N SER A 13 -0.39 9.52 14.47
CA SER A 13 0.56 9.64 15.57
C SER A 13 0.20 8.78 16.80
N PRO A 14 1.04 8.75 17.85
CA PRO A 14 0.75 8.03 19.09
C PRO A 14 -0.49 8.53 19.83
N LYS A 15 -0.99 9.72 19.50
CA LYS A 15 -2.20 10.29 20.12
C LYS A 15 -3.48 9.60 19.63
N HIS A 16 -3.41 8.82 18.55
CA HIS A 16 -4.56 8.09 18.05
C HIS A 16 -4.97 6.98 19.02
N HIS A 17 -6.26 6.90 19.36
CA HIS A 17 -6.80 5.97 20.38
C HIS A 17 -6.58 4.49 20.09
N ARG A 18 -6.32 4.15 18.83
CA ARG A 18 -6.04 2.78 18.40
C ARG A 18 -4.56 2.54 18.05
N GLY A 19 -3.65 3.40 18.51
CA GLY A 19 -2.19 3.26 18.33
C GLY A 19 -1.61 3.93 17.09
N GLU A 20 -0.30 4.15 17.10
CA GLU A 20 0.48 4.83 16.05
C GLU A 20 0.57 4.00 14.75
N ALA A 21 0.64 4.67 13.60
CA ALA A 21 0.99 4.02 12.34
C ALA A 21 2.47 3.66 12.32
N LYS A 22 2.79 2.41 12.02
CA LYS A 22 4.18 1.93 11.97
C LYS A 22 5.10 2.72 11.05
N CYS A 23 4.60 3.29 9.95
CA CYS A 23 5.40 4.13 9.07
C CYS A 23 5.98 5.39 9.73
N ARG A 24 5.52 5.73 10.94
CA ARG A 24 6.05 6.82 11.75
C ARG A 24 7.14 6.41 12.72
N GLU A 25 7.41 5.12 12.86
CA GLU A 25 8.49 4.65 13.71
C GLU A 25 9.83 5.28 13.28
N ASP A 26 10.67 5.64 14.25
CA ASP A 26 11.92 6.35 13.99
C ASP A 26 12.83 5.60 12.99
N SER A 27 12.83 4.27 13.06
CA SER A 27 13.59 3.38 12.17
C SER A 27 13.12 3.41 10.71
N LEU A 28 11.90 3.88 10.46
CA LEU A 28 11.23 3.91 9.15
C LEU A 28 11.02 5.33 8.62
N THR A 29 11.52 6.34 9.34
CA THR A 29 11.34 7.75 8.97
C THR A 29 11.91 8.03 7.58
N PRO A 30 11.11 8.59 6.65
CA PRO A 30 11.58 8.85 5.30
C PRO A 30 12.66 9.94 5.28
N THR A 31 13.69 9.69 4.50
CA THR A 31 14.75 10.67 4.22
C THR A 31 14.68 11.08 2.76
N ARG A 32 15.37 12.17 2.40
CA ARG A 32 15.49 12.57 0.99
C ARG A 32 16.09 11.47 0.09
N LYS A 33 16.89 10.56 0.66
CA LYS A 33 17.59 9.51 -0.10
C LYS A 33 16.82 8.19 -0.14
N ARG A 34 15.95 7.93 0.84
CA ARG A 34 15.27 6.66 1.00
C ARG A 34 13.95 6.87 1.72
N ASP A 35 12.89 6.40 1.09
CA ASP A 35 11.56 6.26 1.67
C ASP A 35 11.08 4.84 1.39
N ILE A 36 11.09 4.00 2.42
CA ILE A 36 10.80 2.57 2.32
C ILE A 36 9.46 2.32 1.64
N PHE A 37 8.43 3.11 1.95
CA PHE A 37 7.08 2.91 1.44
C PHE A 37 6.92 3.25 -0.04
N PHE A 38 7.92 3.89 -0.65
CA PHE A 38 7.96 4.24 -2.07
C PHE A 38 9.13 3.62 -2.84
N SER A 39 10.17 3.14 -2.14
CA SER A 39 11.37 2.57 -2.78
C SER A 39 11.52 1.06 -2.60
N ASP A 40 10.85 0.46 -1.61
CA ASP A 40 11.03 -0.94 -1.23
C ASP A 40 9.66 -1.55 -0.88
N GLU A 41 8.93 -1.94 -1.92
CA GLU A 41 7.56 -2.42 -1.81
C GLU A 41 7.46 -3.67 -0.92
N SER A 42 8.35 -4.64 -1.11
CA SER A 42 8.41 -5.86 -0.31
C SER A 42 8.56 -5.56 1.18
N PHE A 43 9.57 -4.77 1.56
CA PHE A 43 9.75 -4.43 2.97
C PHE A 43 8.61 -3.57 3.53
N ALA A 44 8.04 -2.67 2.73
CA ALA A 44 6.89 -1.87 3.15
C ALA A 44 5.64 -2.74 3.41
N LEU A 45 5.41 -3.78 2.59
CA LEU A 45 4.35 -4.77 2.81
C LEU A 45 4.59 -5.54 4.11
N ASP A 46 5.81 -5.98 4.38
CA ASP A 46 6.18 -6.69 5.61
C ASP A 46 5.92 -5.86 6.86
N VAL A 47 6.27 -4.56 6.82
CA VAL A 47 5.98 -3.61 7.90
C VAL A 47 4.47 -3.47 8.13
N CYS A 48 3.71 -3.29 7.05
CA CYS A 48 2.26 -3.07 7.14
C CYS A 48 1.50 -4.31 7.63
N ASN A 49 1.90 -5.49 7.15
CA ASN A 49 1.21 -6.75 7.36
C ASN A 49 1.72 -7.55 8.55
N GLY A 50 2.80 -7.08 9.20
CA GLY A 50 3.29 -7.64 10.45
C GLY A 50 4.26 -8.80 10.29
N THR A 51 4.76 -9.06 9.08
CA THR A 51 5.84 -10.03 8.87
C THR A 51 7.13 -9.56 9.53
N TRP A 52 7.36 -8.24 9.58
CA TRP A 52 8.59 -7.64 10.09
C TRP A 52 8.77 -7.79 11.62
N ASP A 53 7.70 -7.64 12.41
CA ASP A 53 7.76 -7.59 13.88
C ASP A 53 6.67 -8.45 14.57
N GLY A 54 5.88 -9.20 13.81
CA GLY A 54 4.78 -10.05 14.29
C GLY A 54 3.45 -9.35 14.54
N LEU A 55 3.32 -8.04 14.28
CA LEU A 55 2.11 -7.27 14.56
C LEU A 55 1.55 -6.61 13.30
N ILE A 56 0.26 -6.73 13.00
CA ILE A 56 -0.32 -5.97 11.89
C ILE A 56 -0.34 -4.48 12.24
N CYS A 57 0.00 -3.60 11.30
CA CYS A 57 -0.08 -2.16 11.53
C CYS A 57 -1.48 -1.78 12.02
N PRO A 58 -1.62 -1.14 13.20
CA PRO A 58 -2.93 -0.97 13.81
C PRO A 58 -3.83 -0.04 12.96
N ARG A 59 -3.22 0.87 12.18
CA ARG A 59 -3.93 1.81 11.31
C ARG A 59 -4.15 1.30 9.87
N ARG A 60 -3.83 0.02 9.58
CA ARG A 60 -3.86 -0.54 8.21
C ARG A 60 -5.18 -0.33 7.47
N ALA A 61 -6.31 -0.60 8.12
CA ALA A 61 -7.63 -0.48 7.52
C ALA A 61 -8.00 0.99 7.18
N GLU A 62 -7.72 1.92 8.08
CA GLU A 62 -7.96 3.36 7.86
C GLU A 62 -7.03 3.90 6.76
N CYS A 63 -5.77 3.43 6.73
CA CYS A 63 -4.80 3.76 5.69
C CYS A 63 -5.26 3.28 4.31
N LEU A 64 -5.74 2.04 4.20
CA LEU A 64 -6.29 1.53 2.94
C LEU A 64 -7.49 2.36 2.48
N TYR A 65 -8.42 2.69 3.38
CA TYR A 65 -9.60 3.48 3.05
C TYR A 65 -9.25 4.86 2.47
N VAL A 66 -8.34 5.59 3.15
CA VAL A 66 -7.86 6.90 2.68
C VAL A 66 -7.19 6.77 1.31
N ALA A 67 -6.30 5.78 1.14
CA ALA A 67 -5.58 5.58 -0.11
C ALA A 67 -6.52 5.24 -1.28
N MET A 68 -7.56 4.44 -1.03
CA MET A 68 -8.53 4.07 -2.06
C MET A 68 -9.41 5.24 -2.48
N LEU A 69 -9.86 6.08 -1.54
CA LEU A 69 -10.66 7.27 -1.84
C LEU A 69 -9.87 8.38 -2.51
N ASN A 70 -8.63 8.61 -2.06
CA ASN A 70 -7.74 9.60 -2.67
C ASN A 70 -7.10 9.11 -3.97
N ARG A 71 -7.29 7.84 -4.32
CA ARG A 71 -6.70 7.19 -5.49
C ARG A 71 -5.17 7.31 -5.50
N GLU A 72 -4.58 6.97 -4.35
CA GLU A 72 -3.12 6.94 -4.21
C GLU A 72 -2.53 5.89 -5.16
N ASN A 73 -1.80 6.36 -6.16
CA ASN A 73 -1.28 5.55 -7.27
C ASN A 73 0.16 5.08 -7.06
N TYR A 74 0.80 5.46 -5.96
CA TYR A 74 2.19 5.14 -5.68
C TYR A 74 2.38 4.68 -4.24
N GLY A 75 3.40 3.85 -4.05
CA GLY A 75 3.80 3.32 -2.75
C GLY A 75 2.81 2.33 -2.15
N VAL A 76 3.24 1.71 -1.05
CA VAL A 76 2.44 0.79 -0.25
C VAL A 76 1.57 1.56 0.72
N TRP A 77 0.27 1.32 0.66
CA TRP A 77 -0.72 1.91 1.56
C TRP A 77 -1.62 0.82 2.08
N GLY A 78 -1.86 0.82 3.39
CA GLY A 78 -2.78 -0.13 4.01
C GLY A 78 -2.41 -1.59 3.76
N GLY A 79 -1.12 -1.88 3.54
CA GLY A 79 -0.63 -3.24 3.28
C GLY A 79 -1.01 -3.83 1.93
N MET A 80 -1.22 -2.98 0.91
CA MET A 80 -1.45 -3.37 -0.49
C MET A 80 -0.57 -2.56 -1.42
N THR A 81 -0.20 -3.14 -2.57
CA THR A 81 0.56 -2.49 -3.65
C THR A 81 -0.32 -1.52 -4.45
N PRO A 82 0.25 -0.57 -5.20
CA PRO A 82 -0.51 0.26 -6.15
C PRO A 82 -1.36 -0.57 -7.13
N GLU A 83 -0.81 -1.67 -7.63
CA GLU A 83 -1.39 -2.59 -8.60
C GLU A 83 -2.60 -3.30 -8.01
N ASP A 84 -2.49 -3.83 -6.80
CA ASP A 84 -3.60 -4.50 -6.10
C ASP A 84 -4.73 -3.50 -5.83
N ARG A 85 -4.40 -2.30 -5.36
CA ARG A 85 -5.39 -1.24 -5.12
C ARG A 85 -6.07 -0.82 -6.42
N LEU A 86 -5.32 -0.73 -7.52
CA LEU A 86 -5.86 -0.41 -8.85
C LEU A 86 -6.80 -1.53 -9.33
N ALA A 87 -6.37 -2.78 -9.26
CA ALA A 87 -7.17 -3.95 -9.61
C ALA A 87 -8.48 -3.99 -8.82
N LEU A 88 -8.42 -3.68 -7.53
CA LEU A 88 -9.59 -3.63 -6.66
C LEU A 88 -10.55 -2.48 -7.04
N ARG A 89 -10.04 -1.28 -7.34
CA ARG A 89 -10.86 -0.15 -7.84
C ARG A 89 -11.48 -0.45 -9.20
N MET A 90 -10.77 -1.15 -10.09
CA MET A 90 -11.29 -1.54 -11.40
C MET A 90 -12.37 -2.62 -11.28
N ARG A 91 -12.18 -3.58 -10.37
CA ARG A 91 -13.16 -4.65 -10.13
C ARG A 91 -14.45 -4.12 -9.49
N TYR A 92 -14.35 -3.15 -8.59
CA TYR A 92 -15.48 -2.58 -7.87
C TYR A 92 -15.51 -1.05 -8.00
N PRO A 93 -15.83 -0.52 -9.19
CA PRO A 93 -15.84 0.92 -9.41
C PRO A 93 -16.94 1.57 -8.57
N ALA A 94 -16.59 2.64 -7.85
CA ALA A 94 -17.49 3.43 -7.00
C ALA A 94 -18.23 2.64 -5.90
N MET A 95 -17.69 1.50 -5.45
CA MET A 95 -18.25 0.67 -4.38
C MET A 95 -17.24 0.53 -3.23
N PRO A 96 -17.05 1.57 -2.41
CA PRO A 96 -16.04 1.60 -1.35
C PRO A 96 -16.23 0.51 -0.28
N GLU A 97 -17.46 0.06 -0.06
CA GLU A 97 -17.79 -1.05 0.84
C GLU A 97 -17.22 -2.40 0.38
N ARG A 98 -16.86 -2.52 -0.91
CA ARG A 98 -16.21 -3.71 -1.49
C ARG A 98 -14.69 -3.60 -1.55
N TRP A 99 -14.12 -2.47 -1.17
CA TRP A 99 -12.67 -2.24 -1.16
C TRP A 99 -12.04 -2.80 0.12
N THR A 100 -12.11 -4.11 0.27
CA THR A 100 -11.57 -4.83 1.41
C THR A 100 -10.12 -5.24 1.14
N TRP A 101 -9.28 -5.13 2.18
CA TRP A 101 -7.92 -5.65 2.14
C TRP A 101 -7.91 -7.13 1.76
N HIS A 102 -6.93 -7.51 0.93
CA HIS A 102 -6.53 -8.88 0.68
C HIS A 102 -5.02 -8.98 0.78
N PRO A 103 -4.46 -10.19 1.02
CA PRO A 103 -3.02 -10.41 0.91
C PRO A 103 -2.51 -9.87 -0.44
N PRO A 104 -1.32 -9.24 -0.47
CA PRO A 104 -0.73 -8.79 -1.72
C PRO A 104 -0.67 -9.93 -2.73
N SER A 105 -0.96 -9.64 -3.99
CA SER A 105 -0.74 -10.65 -5.02
C SER A 105 0.75 -10.98 -5.08
N ASP A 106 1.09 -12.26 -5.19
CA ASP A 106 2.47 -12.64 -5.48
C ASP A 106 2.84 -11.93 -6.78
N GLU A 107 3.85 -11.06 -6.72
CA GLU A 107 4.40 -10.48 -7.92
C GLU A 107 4.71 -11.63 -8.86
N VAL A 108 4.06 -11.66 -10.02
CA VAL A 108 4.52 -12.51 -11.12
C VAL A 108 5.88 -11.94 -11.48
N THR A 109 6.92 -12.49 -10.87
CA THR A 109 8.29 -12.13 -11.17
C THR A 109 8.47 -12.23 -12.68
N SER A 110 8.97 -11.13 -13.25
CA SER A 110 9.19 -10.95 -14.68
C SER A 110 10.11 -12.00 -15.31
N GLU A 111 10.69 -12.92 -14.53
CA GLU A 111 11.37 -14.13 -15.01
C GLU A 111 10.45 -15.08 -15.81
N THR A 112 9.14 -15.01 -15.63
CA THR A 112 8.20 -15.86 -16.42
C THR A 112 7.84 -15.25 -17.78
N GLN A 113 7.94 -13.92 -17.95
CA GLN A 113 7.51 -13.25 -19.20
C GLN A 113 8.57 -13.25 -20.31
N GLU A 114 9.86 -13.35 -19.98
CA GLU A 114 10.92 -13.40 -21.01
C GLU A 114 10.96 -14.76 -21.75
N ASN A 115 10.43 -15.83 -21.15
CA ASN A 115 10.34 -17.16 -21.76
C ASN A 115 9.06 -17.39 -22.59
N GLN A 116 8.20 -16.39 -22.75
CA GLN A 116 6.93 -16.51 -23.47
C GLN A 116 6.83 -15.63 -24.71
N TRP A 117 7.93 -15.04 -25.16
CA TRP A 117 7.99 -14.49 -26.52
C TRP A 117 8.20 -15.65 -27.50
N PRO A 118 7.26 -15.96 -28.41
CA PRO A 118 7.55 -16.94 -29.45
C PRO A 118 8.70 -16.38 -30.28
N HIS A 119 9.83 -17.09 -30.31
CA HIS A 119 10.83 -16.86 -31.33
C HIS A 119 10.13 -17.01 -32.67
N ALA A 120 9.90 -15.90 -33.36
CA ALA A 120 9.50 -15.90 -34.75
C ALA A 120 10.58 -16.68 -35.51
N SER A 121 10.25 -17.89 -35.96
CA SER A 121 11.10 -18.73 -36.79
C SER A 121 11.09 -18.26 -38.23
#